data_AF-A0A914UK37-F1
#
_entry.id   AF-A0A914UK37-F1
#
_cell.length_a   1.000
_cell.length_b   1.000
_cell.length_c   1.000
_cell.angle_alpha   90.00
_cell.angle_beta   90.00
_cell.angle_gamma   90.00
#
_symmetry.space_group_name_H-M   'P 1'
#
loop_
_entity.id
_entity.type
_entity.pdbx_description
1 polymer ?
#
loop_
_entity_poly.entity_id
_entity_poly.type
_entity_poly.pdbx_seq_one_letter_code
_entity_poly.pdbx_strand_id
1 'polypeptide(L)'
;MTGECVPTQFANSTPTYTCEVSGWCPTERMVIRKQALFPDVKDFFILIKAFVRFPLFDKSLQNMLRDLDDTDLFRDCQEQNKRDNLADYDCPVFSLSYILKESGMLEDFDNIIAIEGGVLGVTVKWNCEFDNWENNTCQPKYIFRQLDVTDSKPTASWDF
;
A
#
# COMPACT_ATOMS: atom_id res chain seq x y z
N MET A 1 -23.27 27.36 -10.93
CA MET A 1 -24.01 28.21 -9.97
C MET A 1 -25.31 28.62 -10.64
N THR A 2 -26.43 28.58 -9.92
CA THR A 2 -27.77 28.88 -10.46
C THR A 2 -28.09 30.38 -10.43
N GLY A 3 -27.45 31.14 -9.54
CA GLY A 3 -27.68 32.57 -9.33
C GLY A 3 -28.41 32.90 -8.02
N GLU A 4 -28.94 31.89 -7.33
CA GLU A 4 -29.65 32.05 -6.06
C GLU A 4 -28.72 32.02 -4.84
N CYS A 5 -29.10 32.76 -3.79
CA CYS A 5 -28.43 32.78 -2.50
C CYS A 5 -29.29 32.02 -1.47
N VAL A 6 -28.80 30.88 -0.99
CA VAL A 6 -29.57 29.94 -0.15
C VAL A 6 -28.90 29.77 1.22
N PRO A 7 -29.67 29.52 2.29
CA PRO A 7 -29.09 29.21 3.60
C PRO A 7 -28.25 27.93 3.53
N THR A 8 -27.08 27.92 4.17
CA THR A 8 -26.22 26.74 4.23
C THR A 8 -26.83 25.64 5.09
N GLN A 9 -26.61 24.41 4.68
CA GLN A 9 -27.02 23.21 5.41
C GLN A 9 -26.20 22.92 6.69
N PHE A 10 -25.09 23.64 6.92
CA PHE A 10 -24.12 23.37 8.01
C PHE A 10 -24.05 24.46 9.10
N ALA A 11 -25.06 25.33 9.22
CA ALA A 11 -25.06 26.39 10.22
C ALA A 11 -25.26 25.83 11.64
N ASN A 12 -24.28 26.00 12.53
CA ASN A 12 -24.35 25.50 13.92
C ASN A 12 -25.08 26.46 14.88
N SER A 13 -25.30 27.74 14.53
CA SER A 13 -25.96 28.71 15.44
C SER A 13 -26.57 29.92 14.73
N THR A 14 -25.83 30.56 13.82
CA THR A 14 -26.31 31.69 13.00
C THR A 14 -26.50 31.24 11.56
N PRO A 15 -27.61 31.62 10.89
CA PRO A 15 -27.83 31.26 9.49
C PRO A 15 -26.77 31.95 8.63
N THR A 16 -25.90 31.15 8.03
CA THR A 16 -24.97 31.59 6.99
C THR A 16 -25.54 31.22 5.62
N TYR A 17 -25.27 32.03 4.61
CA TYR A 17 -25.80 31.85 3.25
C TYR A 17 -24.66 31.51 2.29
N THR A 18 -24.97 30.76 1.23
CA THR A 18 -24.02 30.37 0.18
C THR A 18 -24.69 30.41 -1.19
N CYS A 19 -23.89 30.39 -2.25
CA CYS A 19 -24.41 30.32 -3.63
C CYS A 19 -25.00 28.94 -3.90
N GLU A 20 -26.17 28.88 -4.51
CA GLU A 20 -26.73 27.63 -4.99
C GLU A 20 -25.97 27.12 -6.24
N VAL A 21 -25.70 25.82 -6.24
CA VAL A 21 -24.97 25.11 -7.29
C VAL A 21 -25.82 23.96 -7.84
N SER A 22 -25.70 23.71 -9.15
CA SER A 22 -26.27 22.53 -9.79
C SER A 22 -25.18 21.45 -9.85
N GLY A 23 -25.40 20.31 -9.19
CA GLY A 23 -24.42 19.22 -9.11
C GLY A 23 -24.94 18.05 -8.28
N TRP A 24 -24.04 17.19 -7.81
CA TRP A 24 -24.38 16.13 -6.86
C TRP A 24 -24.68 16.73 -5.48
N CYS A 25 -25.90 16.51 -5.00
CA CYS A 25 -26.40 17.03 -3.74
C CYS A 25 -26.84 15.89 -2.79
N PRO A 26 -26.56 15.98 -1.48
CA PRO A 26 -25.86 17.08 -0.81
C PRO A 26 -24.35 17.09 -1.12
N THR A 27 -23.73 18.27 -1.09
CA THR A 27 -22.27 18.38 -1.22
C THR A 27 -21.58 17.73 -0.04
N GLU A 28 -20.44 17.09 -0.29
CA GLU A 28 -19.61 16.52 0.76
C GLU A 28 -19.26 17.56 1.82
N ARG A 29 -19.24 17.14 3.09
CA ARG A 29 -18.76 17.94 4.20
C ARG A 29 -17.32 17.56 4.48
N MET A 30 -16.40 18.49 4.26
CA MET A 30 -15.01 18.30 4.64
C MET A 30 -14.90 18.23 6.17
N VAL A 31 -14.73 17.01 6.69
CA VAL A 31 -14.50 16.75 8.12
C VAL A 31 -13.15 16.07 8.25
N ILE A 32 -12.16 16.82 8.75
CA ILE A 32 -10.84 16.25 9.05
C ILE A 32 -11.01 15.34 10.26
N ARG A 33 -10.84 14.03 10.04
CA ARG A 33 -10.88 13.04 11.12
C ARG A 33 -9.57 13.08 11.89
N LYS A 34 -9.66 12.90 13.21
CA LYS A 34 -8.49 12.79 14.09
C LYS A 34 -8.01 11.34 14.27
N GLN A 35 -8.72 10.38 13.70
CA GLN A 35 -8.46 8.96 13.83
C GLN A 35 -8.76 8.27 12.51
N ALA A 36 -7.96 7.27 12.18
CA ALA A 36 -8.17 6.43 11.02
C ALA A 36 -9.51 5.70 11.13
N LEU A 37 -10.26 5.64 10.03
CA LEU A 37 -11.52 4.88 10.01
C LEU A 37 -11.29 3.37 10.01
N PHE A 38 -10.17 2.93 9.44
CA PHE A 38 -9.85 1.51 9.27
C PHE A 38 -8.42 1.20 9.74
N PRO A 39 -8.14 1.31 11.05
CA PRO A 39 -6.81 1.03 11.60
C PRO A 39 -6.40 -0.43 11.38
N ASP A 40 -7.36 -1.36 11.31
CA ASP A 40 -7.14 -2.80 11.15
C ASP A 40 -6.63 -3.18 9.74
N VAL A 41 -6.59 -2.24 8.79
CA VAL A 41 -6.02 -2.48 7.45
C VAL A 41 -4.55 -2.88 7.52
N LYS A 42 -3.82 -2.50 8.59
CA LYS A 42 -2.44 -2.97 8.82
C LYS A 42 -2.33 -4.49 8.95
N ASP A 43 -3.42 -5.20 9.24
CA ASP A 43 -3.43 -6.67 9.35
C ASP A 43 -3.80 -7.37 8.03
N PHE A 44 -4.00 -6.61 6.95
CA PHE A 44 -4.28 -7.19 5.64
C PHE A 44 -3.05 -7.89 5.07
N PHE A 45 -3.30 -8.91 4.23
CA PHE A 45 -2.26 -9.60 3.48
C PHE A 45 -2.27 -9.15 2.01
N ILE A 46 -1.08 -8.89 1.49
CA ILE A 46 -0.83 -8.46 0.12
C ILE A 46 -0.05 -9.55 -0.60
N LEU A 47 -0.63 -10.10 -1.66
CA LEU A 47 0.05 -10.99 -2.60
C LEU A 47 0.70 -10.17 -3.71
N ILE A 48 2.03 -10.28 -3.86
CA ILE A 48 2.77 -9.66 -4.95
C ILE A 48 3.00 -10.71 -6.02
N LYS A 49 2.45 -10.55 -7.23
CA LYS A 49 2.79 -11.41 -8.38
C LYS A 49 3.75 -10.67 -9.29
N ALA A 50 4.95 -11.19 -9.47
CA ALA A 50 6.00 -10.56 -10.26
C ALA A 50 6.62 -11.55 -11.25
N PHE A 51 6.75 -11.10 -12.50
CA PHE A 51 7.36 -11.86 -13.60
C PHE A 51 8.49 -11.03 -14.20
N VAL A 52 9.61 -11.67 -14.53
CA VAL A 52 10.75 -11.03 -15.18
C VAL A 52 11.22 -11.87 -16.37
N ARG A 53 11.57 -11.20 -17.47
CA ARG A 53 12.18 -11.82 -18.65
C ARG A 53 13.55 -11.20 -18.88
N PHE A 54 14.54 -12.06 -19.10
CA PHE A 54 15.90 -11.70 -19.50
C PHE A 54 16.09 -12.14 -20.97
N PRO A 55 15.80 -11.25 -21.95
CA PRO A 55 15.70 -11.67 -23.36
C PRO A 55 17.02 -12.17 -23.94
N LEU A 56 18.15 -11.60 -23.52
CA LEU A 56 19.48 -11.99 -24.00
C LEU A 56 19.82 -13.45 -23.67
N PHE A 57 19.35 -13.94 -22.51
CA PHE A 57 19.62 -15.30 -22.03
C PHE A 57 18.44 -16.27 -22.28
N ASP A 58 17.36 -15.78 -22.90
CA ASP A 58 16.07 -16.47 -23.05
C ASP A 58 15.56 -17.12 -21.76
N LYS A 59 15.65 -16.38 -20.64
CA LYS A 59 15.14 -16.82 -19.33
C LYS A 59 13.91 -16.00 -18.93
N SER A 60 12.89 -16.69 -18.45
CA SER A 60 11.71 -16.07 -17.84
C SER A 60 11.52 -16.67 -16.45
N LEU A 61 11.30 -15.81 -15.47
CA LEU A 61 11.20 -16.18 -14.06
C LEU A 61 9.98 -15.51 -13.44
N GLN A 62 9.49 -16.13 -12.38
CA GLN A 62 8.41 -15.63 -11.57
C GLN A 62 8.79 -15.76 -10.10
N ASN A 63 8.26 -14.88 -9.27
CA ASN A 63 8.56 -14.84 -7.84
C ASN A 63 7.91 -15.97 -7.02
N MET A 64 7.26 -16.93 -7.69
CA MET A 64 6.60 -18.07 -7.07
C MET A 64 7.15 -19.35 -7.70
N LEU A 65 7.79 -20.19 -6.88
CA LEU A 65 8.29 -21.49 -7.35
C LEU A 65 7.18 -22.54 -7.53
N ARG A 66 5.99 -22.32 -6.96
CA ARG A 66 4.84 -23.24 -7.04
C ARG A 66 3.56 -22.51 -7.48
N ASP A 67 2.66 -23.24 -8.14
CA ASP A 67 1.37 -22.70 -8.58
C ASP A 67 0.48 -22.32 -7.39
N LEU A 68 -0.27 -21.22 -7.56
CA LEU A 68 -1.17 -20.64 -6.56
C LEU A 68 -2.41 -21.47 -6.23
N ASP A 69 -2.65 -22.54 -6.99
CA ASP A 69 -3.77 -23.46 -6.73
C ASP A 69 -3.52 -24.33 -5.49
N ASP A 70 -2.31 -24.28 -4.92
CA ASP A 70 -1.99 -24.88 -3.64
C ASP A 70 -2.47 -23.97 -2.49
N THR A 71 -3.71 -24.18 -2.04
CA THR A 71 -4.29 -23.47 -0.90
C THR A 71 -3.49 -23.60 0.39
N ASP A 72 -2.69 -24.67 0.53
CA ASP A 72 -1.86 -24.89 1.70
C ASP A 72 -0.64 -23.95 1.68
N LEU A 73 -0.08 -23.65 0.49
CA LEU A 73 1.03 -22.70 0.34
C LEU A 73 0.66 -21.30 0.87
N PHE A 74 -0.53 -20.80 0.55
CA PHE A 74 -0.96 -19.47 0.99
C PHE A 74 -1.16 -19.40 2.51
N ARG A 75 -1.72 -20.45 3.12
CA ARG A 75 -1.88 -20.54 4.57
C ARG A 75 -0.53 -20.61 5.28
N ASP A 76 0.37 -21.45 4.79
CA ASP A 76 1.70 -21.64 5.38
C ASP A 76 2.53 -20.34 5.30
N CYS A 77 2.41 -19.64 4.16
CA CYS A 77 2.94 -18.29 3.93
C CYS A 77 2.47 -17.29 4.99
N GLN A 78 1.16 -17.24 5.25
CA GLN A 78 0.59 -16.35 6.26
C GLN A 78 1.11 -16.68 7.66
N GLU A 79 1.27 -17.96 8.00
CA GLU A 79 1.80 -18.41 9.29
C GLU A 79 3.30 -18.12 9.46
N GLN A 80 4.09 -18.19 8.39
CA GLN A 80 5.50 -17.78 8.42
C GLN A 80 5.65 -16.26 8.61
N ASN A 81 4.83 -15.46 7.90
CA ASN A 81 4.80 -14.00 8.05
C ASN A 81 4.47 -13.56 9.48
N LYS A 82 3.50 -14.22 10.13
CA LYS A 82 3.14 -13.94 11.54
C LYS A 82 4.30 -14.16 12.52
N ARG A 83 5.32 -14.94 12.13
CA ARG A 83 6.48 -15.24 12.97
C ARG A 83 7.69 -14.34 12.67
N ASP A 84 7.54 -13.33 11.79
CA ASP A 84 8.63 -12.51 11.26
C ASP A 84 9.79 -13.34 10.66
N ASN A 85 9.54 -14.61 10.33
CA ASN A 85 10.50 -15.57 9.82
C ASN A 85 10.29 -15.75 8.31
N LEU A 86 10.50 -14.66 7.56
CA LEU A 86 10.46 -14.63 6.09
C LEU A 86 11.71 -15.25 5.43
N ALA A 87 12.30 -16.26 6.10
CA ALA A 87 13.48 -16.96 5.60
C ALA A 87 13.20 -17.75 4.31
N ASP A 88 11.94 -17.97 3.95
CA ASP A 88 11.52 -18.64 2.73
C ASP A 88 11.28 -17.64 1.59
N TYR A 89 12.21 -17.59 0.64
CA TYR A 89 12.20 -16.71 -0.54
C TYR A 89 11.06 -17.01 -1.53
N ASP A 90 10.26 -18.03 -1.27
CA ASP A 90 9.18 -18.52 -2.14
C ASP A 90 7.80 -17.99 -1.74
N CYS A 91 7.71 -17.17 -0.68
CA CYS A 91 6.45 -16.64 -0.19
C CYS A 91 6.24 -15.16 -0.55
N PRO A 92 5.50 -14.83 -1.61
CA PRO A 92 5.26 -13.44 -1.99
C PRO A 92 3.99 -12.84 -1.37
N VAL A 93 3.57 -13.36 -0.22
CA VAL A 93 2.43 -12.87 0.55
C VAL A 93 3.00 -12.16 1.77
N PHE A 94 2.59 -10.92 2.01
CA PHE A 94 3.13 -10.09 3.09
C PHE A 94 1.99 -9.46 3.87
N SER A 95 2.09 -9.39 5.20
CA SER A 95 1.17 -8.53 5.95
C SER A 95 1.53 -7.06 5.68
N LEU A 96 0.52 -6.17 5.64
CA LEU A 96 0.77 -4.75 5.49
C LEU A 96 1.60 -4.22 6.66
N SER A 97 1.38 -4.72 7.89
CA SER A 97 2.21 -4.41 9.06
C SER A 97 3.68 -4.75 8.85
N TYR A 98 3.98 -5.91 8.25
CA TYR A 98 5.37 -6.27 7.92
C TYR A 98 5.96 -5.28 6.91
N ILE A 99 5.21 -4.96 5.85
CA ILE A 99 5.66 -4.02 4.83
C ILE A 99 5.92 -2.62 5.43
N LEU A 100 5.00 -2.14 6.26
CA LEU A 100 5.10 -0.86 6.97
C LEU A 100 6.30 -0.84 7.94
N LYS A 101 6.58 -1.96 8.60
CA LYS A 101 7.73 -2.11 9.49
C LYS A 101 9.04 -2.00 8.70
N GLU A 102 9.15 -2.75 7.61
CA GLU A 102 10.35 -2.75 6.75
C GLU A 102 10.55 -1.42 6.02
N SER A 103 9.48 -0.66 5.75
CA SER A 103 9.56 0.66 5.14
C SER A 103 9.83 1.80 6.14
N GLY A 104 9.81 1.51 7.45
CA GLY A 104 9.95 2.52 8.52
C GLY A 104 8.68 3.34 8.79
N MET A 105 7.52 2.91 8.28
CA MET A 105 6.24 3.61 8.34
C MET A 105 5.31 3.14 9.47
N LEU A 106 5.63 2.04 10.15
CA LEU A 106 4.69 1.41 11.10
C LEU A 106 4.36 2.30 12.31
N GLU A 107 5.34 3.03 12.85
CA GLU A 107 5.13 3.88 14.04
C GLU A 107 4.18 5.05 13.78
N ASP A 108 4.23 5.60 12.56
CA ASP A 108 3.41 6.73 12.13
C ASP A 108 2.07 6.30 11.51
N PHE A 109 1.81 4.99 11.40
CA PHE A 109 0.66 4.49 10.66
C PHE A 109 -0.68 4.96 11.25
N ASP A 110 -0.94 4.66 12.52
CA ASP A 110 -2.24 4.95 13.14
C ASP A 110 -2.49 6.45 13.31
N ASN A 111 -1.43 7.26 13.43
CA ASN A 111 -1.51 8.69 13.78
C ASN A 111 -1.43 9.63 12.58
N ILE A 112 -0.79 9.22 11.50
CA ILE A 112 -0.53 10.07 10.33
C ILE A 112 -0.97 9.36 9.06
N ILE A 113 -0.36 8.23 8.72
CA ILE A 113 -0.50 7.63 7.37
C ILE A 113 -1.93 7.10 7.14
N ALA A 114 -2.57 6.51 8.13
CA ALA A 114 -3.95 6.00 7.99
C ALA A 114 -5.02 7.10 8.05
N ILE A 115 -4.63 8.34 8.36
CA ILE A 115 -5.52 9.52 8.44
C ILE A 115 -5.33 10.41 7.22
N GLU A 116 -4.08 10.75 6.92
CA GLU A 116 -3.68 11.69 5.88
C GLU A 116 -3.30 10.95 4.58
N GLY A 117 -3.16 9.63 4.61
CA GLY A 117 -2.69 8.86 3.47
C GLY A 117 -1.16 8.87 3.37
N GLY A 118 -0.65 8.14 2.38
CA GLY A 118 0.77 8.13 2.06
C GLY A 118 1.13 7.20 0.91
N VAL A 119 2.40 7.21 0.52
CA VAL A 119 2.92 6.49 -0.64
C VAL A 119 4.02 5.52 -0.24
N LEU A 120 3.73 4.24 -0.43
CA LEU A 120 4.65 3.12 -0.21
C LEU A 120 5.16 2.59 -1.55
N GLY A 121 6.49 2.49 -1.67
CA GLY A 121 7.18 1.87 -2.78
C GLY A 121 7.57 0.42 -2.47
N VAL A 122 7.32 -0.46 -3.43
CA VAL A 122 7.75 -1.86 -3.40
C VAL A 122 8.70 -2.14 -4.56
N THR A 123 9.94 -2.53 -4.26
CA THR A 123 10.92 -2.92 -5.26
C THR A 123 11.12 -4.43 -5.24
N VAL A 124 10.89 -5.09 -6.38
CA VAL A 124 11.21 -6.51 -6.59
C VAL A 124 12.50 -6.60 -7.38
N LYS A 125 13.62 -6.88 -6.70
CA LYS A 125 14.95 -6.90 -7.30
C LYS A 125 15.37 -8.31 -7.69
N TRP A 126 15.70 -8.48 -8.97
CA TRP A 126 16.29 -9.70 -9.51
C TRP A 126 17.77 -9.44 -9.81
N ASN A 127 18.67 -10.17 -9.15
CA ASN A 127 20.11 -10.08 -9.39
C ASN A 127 20.65 -11.49 -9.56
N CYS A 128 20.89 -11.90 -10.81
CA CYS A 128 21.08 -13.30 -11.17
C CYS A 128 22.35 -13.51 -11.98
N GLU A 129 23.10 -14.54 -11.61
CA GLU A 129 24.29 -14.99 -12.32
C GLU A 129 23.95 -16.05 -13.38
N PHE A 130 23.94 -15.68 -14.66
CA PHE A 130 23.54 -16.61 -15.72
C PHE A 130 24.65 -17.58 -16.13
N ASP A 131 25.90 -17.36 -15.70
CA ASP A 131 27.05 -18.19 -16.09
C ASP A 131 27.02 -19.59 -15.46
N ASN A 132 26.42 -19.74 -14.27
CA ASN A 132 26.33 -21.03 -13.55
C ASN A 132 24.88 -21.35 -13.15
N TRP A 133 24.00 -21.44 -14.15
CA TRP A 133 22.56 -21.61 -13.95
C TRP A 133 22.17 -22.81 -13.07
N GLU A 134 22.89 -23.94 -13.16
CA GLU A 134 22.55 -25.18 -12.44
C GLU A 134 22.66 -25.05 -10.92
N ASN A 135 23.50 -24.14 -10.43
CA ASN A 135 23.67 -23.86 -9.00
C ASN A 135 23.08 -22.50 -8.58
N ASN A 136 22.34 -21.83 -9.46
CA ASN A 136 21.91 -20.46 -9.21
C ASN A 136 20.56 -20.38 -8.50
N THR A 137 20.55 -19.77 -7.31
CA THR A 137 19.34 -19.34 -6.60
C THR A 137 18.93 -17.95 -7.09
N CYS A 138 18.53 -17.85 -8.36
CA CYS A 138 17.99 -16.62 -8.93
C CYS A 138 16.57 -16.36 -8.41
N GLN A 139 16.48 -15.79 -7.21
CA GLN A 139 15.25 -15.43 -6.51
C GLN A 139 15.12 -13.92 -6.33
N PRO A 140 13.89 -13.39 -6.28
CA PRO A 140 13.66 -11.96 -6.07
C PRO A 140 13.95 -11.56 -4.62
N LYS A 141 14.40 -10.32 -4.45
CA LYS A 141 14.49 -9.65 -3.15
C LYS A 141 13.51 -8.48 -3.10
N TYR A 142 12.73 -8.40 -2.03
CA TYR A 142 11.77 -7.32 -1.82
C TYR A 142 12.40 -6.22 -0.98
N ILE A 143 12.16 -4.97 -1.37
CA ILE A 143 12.59 -3.79 -0.62
C ILE A 143 11.39 -2.86 -0.53
N PHE A 144 11.04 -2.48 0.70
CA PHE A 144 9.91 -1.60 1.00
C PHE A 144 10.44 -0.24 1.46
N ARG A 145 9.87 0.84 0.94
CA ARG A 145 10.29 2.21 1.28
C ARG A 145 9.12 3.17 1.23
N GLN A 146 9.12 4.14 2.13
CA GLN A 146 8.27 5.31 2.00
C GLN A 146 8.77 6.21 0.85
N LEU A 147 7.88 6.72 0.00
CA LEU A 147 8.24 7.52 -1.19
C LEU A 147 7.84 9.00 -1.09
N ASP A 148 6.94 9.33 -0.18
CA ASP A 148 6.37 10.68 0.00
C ASP A 148 7.13 11.54 1.03
N VAL A 149 8.20 11.02 1.64
CA VAL A 149 9.08 11.81 2.51
C VAL A 149 10.00 12.68 1.67
N THR A 150 9.97 13.99 1.89
CA THR A 150 10.95 14.94 1.35
C THR A 150 11.63 15.70 2.48
N ASP A 151 12.89 16.11 2.27
CA ASP A 151 13.72 16.84 3.26
C ASP A 151 13.12 18.17 3.77
N SER A 152 11.97 18.60 3.24
CA SER A 152 11.40 19.92 3.51
C SER A 152 10.01 19.96 4.15
N LYS A 153 9.36 18.81 4.42
CA LYS A 153 8.18 18.64 5.31
C LYS A 153 7.61 17.21 5.24
N PRO A 154 7.17 16.62 6.37
CA PRO A 154 6.45 15.33 6.40
C PRO A 154 4.97 15.49 6.01
N THR A 155 4.63 16.31 5.01
CA THR A 155 3.23 16.69 4.70
C THR A 155 2.73 16.26 3.31
N ALA A 156 3.38 15.30 2.66
CA ALA A 156 2.83 14.74 1.42
C ALA A 156 1.76 13.69 1.78
N SER A 157 0.59 14.19 2.16
CA SER A 157 -0.67 13.46 2.32
C SER A 157 -1.26 13.12 0.94
N TRP A 158 -2.02 12.02 0.82
CA TRP A 158 -2.59 11.57 -0.46
C TRP A 158 -4.03 11.05 -0.31
N ASP A 159 -4.97 11.73 -0.99
CA ASP A 159 -6.40 11.40 -1.07
C ASP A 159 -6.96 11.56 -2.51
N PHE A 160 -8.10 10.92 -2.83
CA PHE A 160 -8.76 10.98 -4.15
C PHE A 160 -10.29 10.89 -4.05
#